data_AF-A0A1Z5J700-F1
#
_entry.id   AF-A0A1Z5J700-F1
#
_cell.length_a   1.000
_cell.length_b   1.000
_cell.length_c   1.000
_cell.angle_alpha   90.00
_cell.angle_beta   90.00
_cell.angle_gamma   90.00
#
_symmetry.space_group_name_H-M   'P 1'
#
loop_
_entity.id
_entity.type
_entity.pdbx_description
1 polymer ?
#
loop_
_entity_poly.entity_id
_entity_poly.type
_entity_poly.pdbx_seq_one_letter_code
_entity_poly.pdbx_strand_id
1 'polypeptide(L)'
;MRPITKLILYASFTLLLIENVLVGFYWMGTISVQEFPAPPSFPPRRLTLAELTASSNKHCQSPLLHIDNQQISLPRKAPSSKEIPHIIHQTSKSRCVTPRLAKAIQTWQTWSEWEYYFHDDEAVDRLIQQSAQHFSLLGDLYPHCLVHGTVRADLWRYLILWEYGGVYADVDAVPASFTPDWLKDNDAFFVVEQYHLLSQYFIAVTPRHPLMWYAIQVALSNLWKLSDTGGVAAAVTTGPHALHQAFTLFAKDGGLVIEPARPGEKPVKAGTYVGTQGRSVTAMGVAERQNEIIDRDVLGNFKKREYSRLNMTFHQDDKKKLSRKACFAAIQESKFGK
;
A
#
# COMPACT_ATOMS: atom_id res chain seq x y z
N MET A 1 -9.32 5.23 -76.22
CA MET A 1 -8.24 4.33 -75.76
C MET A 1 -7.32 5.08 -74.80
N ARG A 2 -7.43 4.75 -73.51
CA ARG A 2 -6.44 4.80 -72.40
C ARG A 2 -7.24 4.84 -71.09
N PRO A 3 -7.28 3.75 -70.29
CA PRO A 3 -7.90 3.80 -68.97
C PRO A 3 -6.85 4.19 -67.91
N ILE A 4 -7.29 5.07 -67.02
CA ILE A 4 -6.62 5.49 -65.79
C ILE A 4 -7.03 4.50 -64.70
N THR A 5 -6.09 3.69 -64.21
CA THR A 5 -6.28 2.90 -62.99
C THR A 5 -4.92 2.60 -62.37
N LYS A 6 -4.53 3.41 -61.39
CA LYS A 6 -3.52 3.09 -60.34
C LYS A 6 -3.58 4.17 -59.26
N LEU A 7 -4.60 4.13 -58.40
CA LEU A 7 -4.55 4.79 -57.09
C LEU A 7 -5.65 4.34 -56.11
N ILE A 8 -5.94 3.04 -56.02
CA ILE A 8 -6.83 2.52 -54.96
C ILE A 8 -6.32 1.15 -54.55
N LEU A 9 -5.19 1.09 -53.84
CA LEU A 9 -4.79 -0.14 -53.12
C LEU A 9 -3.89 0.11 -51.90
N TYR A 10 -3.86 1.34 -51.37
CA TYR A 10 -3.16 1.69 -50.14
C TYR A 10 -4.06 2.33 -49.07
N ALA A 11 -5.38 2.38 -49.30
CA ALA A 11 -6.35 2.94 -48.35
C ALA A 11 -7.10 1.89 -47.51
N SER A 12 -6.92 0.60 -47.80
CA SER A 12 -7.71 -0.47 -47.16
C SER A 12 -6.98 -1.25 -46.07
N PHE A 13 -5.69 -1.00 -45.85
CA PHE A 13 -4.92 -1.63 -44.77
C PHE A 13 -4.67 -0.72 -43.56
N THR A 14 -4.86 0.59 -43.73
CA THR A 14 -4.76 1.59 -42.65
C THR A 14 -6.06 1.78 -41.88
N LEU A 15 -7.21 1.31 -42.39
CA LEU A 15 -8.49 1.36 -41.65
C LEU A 15 -8.65 0.19 -40.65
N LEU A 16 -8.11 -1.00 -40.95
CA LEU A 16 -8.26 -2.17 -40.06
C LEU A 16 -7.35 -2.15 -38.81
N LEU A 17 -6.35 -1.28 -38.77
CA LEU A 17 -5.51 -1.03 -37.59
C LEU A 17 -6.02 0.11 -36.71
N ILE A 18 -7.00 0.90 -37.19
CA ILE A 18 -7.61 1.99 -36.41
C ILE A 18 -8.87 1.51 -35.68
N GLU A 19 -9.56 0.48 -36.17
CA GLU A 19 -10.70 -0.10 -35.43
C GLU A 19 -10.29 -0.96 -34.23
N ASN A 20 -9.09 -1.56 -34.21
CA ASN A 20 -8.60 -2.30 -33.03
C ASN A 20 -7.80 -1.45 -32.02
N VAL A 21 -7.60 -0.17 -32.30
CA VAL A 21 -6.97 0.79 -31.36
C VAL A 21 -8.01 1.74 -30.74
N LEU A 22 -9.20 1.87 -31.35
CA LEU A 22 -10.29 2.70 -30.82
C LEU A 22 -11.33 1.95 -29.97
N VAL A 23 -11.33 0.61 -29.95
CA VAL A 23 -12.13 -0.18 -28.99
C VAL A 23 -11.52 -0.16 -27.57
N GLY A 24 -10.28 0.35 -27.41
CA GLY A 24 -9.59 0.45 -26.12
C GLY A 24 -9.79 1.78 -25.36
N PHE A 25 -10.48 2.78 -25.93
CA PHE A 25 -10.54 4.14 -25.35
C PHE A 25 -11.95 4.67 -25.04
N TYR A 26 -13.00 3.89 -25.30
CA TYR A 26 -14.37 4.22 -24.90
C TYR A 26 -14.96 3.14 -23.98
N TRP A 27 -14.28 2.91 -22.85
CA TRP A 27 -14.90 2.29 -21.68
C TRP A 27 -14.38 2.97 -20.40
N MET A 28 -14.40 4.31 -20.38
CA MET A 28 -14.64 5.03 -19.13
C MET A 28 -16.14 5.07 -18.88
N GLY A 29 -16.76 3.89 -18.85
CA GLY A 29 -18.04 3.74 -18.18
C GLY A 29 -17.82 4.21 -16.75
N THR A 30 -18.72 5.05 -16.26
CA THR A 30 -18.94 5.24 -14.83
C THR A 30 -18.70 3.90 -14.14
N ILE A 31 -17.67 3.81 -13.29
CA ILE A 31 -17.61 2.74 -12.31
C ILE A 31 -18.82 2.99 -11.40
N SER A 32 -19.97 2.49 -11.82
CA SER A 32 -21.06 2.20 -10.89
C SER A 32 -20.46 1.18 -9.95
N VAL A 33 -20.44 1.51 -8.67
CA VAL A 33 -20.04 0.60 -7.60
C VAL A 33 -20.75 -0.72 -7.87
N GLN A 34 -20.01 -1.70 -8.38
CA GLN A 34 -20.55 -3.02 -8.63
C GLN A 34 -20.94 -3.52 -7.24
N GLU A 35 -22.21 -3.89 -7.06
CA GLU A 35 -22.69 -4.42 -5.79
C GLU A 35 -21.68 -5.44 -5.27
N PHE A 36 -21.21 -5.17 -4.05
CA PHE A 36 -20.17 -5.93 -3.38
C PHE A 36 -20.48 -7.43 -3.51
N PRO A 37 -19.62 -8.24 -4.14
CA PRO A 37 -19.86 -9.67 -4.16
C PRO A 37 -19.94 -10.17 -2.72
N ALA A 38 -21.00 -10.93 -2.42
CA ALA A 38 -21.19 -11.51 -1.10
C ALA A 38 -19.92 -12.31 -0.73
N PRO A 39 -19.41 -12.17 0.51
CA PRO A 39 -18.23 -12.92 0.93
C PRO A 39 -18.49 -14.43 0.79
N PRO A 40 -17.46 -15.23 0.46
CA PRO A 40 -17.60 -16.67 0.31
C PRO A 40 -18.21 -17.33 1.55
N SER A 41 -18.98 -18.40 1.34
CA SER A 41 -19.82 -19.05 2.38
C SER A 41 -19.04 -19.60 3.57
N PHE A 42 -17.72 -19.77 3.43
CA PHE A 42 -16.79 -20.01 4.55
C PHE A 42 -15.51 -19.22 4.28
N PRO A 43 -15.20 -18.17 5.06
CA PRO A 43 -13.92 -17.50 4.92
C PRO A 43 -12.82 -18.50 5.32
N PRO A 44 -11.73 -18.59 4.56
CA PRO A 44 -10.57 -19.36 4.99
C PRO A 44 -10.12 -18.90 6.38
N ARG A 45 -9.56 -19.82 7.17
CA ARG A 45 -9.08 -19.53 8.53
C ARG A 45 -8.17 -18.30 8.49
N ARG A 46 -8.63 -17.22 9.14
CA ARG A 46 -7.84 -16.01 9.37
C ARG A 46 -6.75 -16.31 10.40
N LEU A 47 -5.49 -16.13 10.02
CA LEU A 47 -4.35 -16.24 10.94
C LEU A 47 -4.43 -15.15 12.02
N THR A 48 -4.02 -15.48 13.22
CA THR A 48 -3.77 -14.49 14.28
C THR A 48 -2.48 -13.71 13.97
N LEU A 49 -2.31 -12.53 14.55
CA LEU A 49 -1.06 -11.77 14.40
C LEU A 49 0.15 -12.51 14.97
N ALA A 50 -0.04 -13.33 16.01
CA ALA A 50 1.00 -14.20 16.55
C ALA A 50 1.41 -15.31 15.56
N GLU A 51 0.45 -15.92 14.88
CA GLU A 51 0.74 -16.91 13.81
C GLU A 51 1.39 -16.24 12.60
N LEU A 52 0.91 -15.07 12.19
CA LEU A 52 1.46 -14.31 11.07
C LEU A 52 2.93 -13.92 11.31
N THR A 53 3.30 -13.58 12.54
CA THR A 53 4.65 -13.11 12.90
C THR A 53 5.50 -14.17 13.60
N ALA A 54 5.04 -15.43 13.59
CA ALA A 54 5.83 -16.54 14.10
C ALA A 54 7.11 -16.66 13.27
N SER A 55 8.27 -16.49 13.92
CA SER A 55 9.58 -16.59 13.29
C SER A 55 10.42 -17.63 14.03
N SER A 56 11.03 -18.53 13.26
CA SER A 56 11.82 -19.64 13.77
C SER A 56 13.26 -19.24 14.10
N ASN A 57 13.77 -18.16 13.50
CA ASN A 57 15.16 -17.74 13.64
C ASN A 57 15.27 -16.42 14.42
N LYS A 58 15.73 -16.51 15.67
CA LYS A 58 16.00 -15.36 16.54
C LYS A 58 17.45 -14.89 16.54
N HIS A 59 18.32 -15.56 15.78
CA HIS A 59 19.75 -15.27 15.80
C HIS A 59 20.10 -14.16 14.82
N CYS A 60 20.69 -13.07 15.32
CA CYS A 60 21.21 -11.97 14.52
C CYS A 60 22.73 -11.93 14.59
N GLN A 61 23.37 -11.76 13.44
CA GLN A 61 24.81 -11.53 13.37
C GLN A 61 25.14 -10.15 13.94
N SER A 62 26.09 -10.08 14.87
CA SER A 62 26.58 -8.79 15.40
C SER A 62 27.06 -7.88 14.26
N PRO A 63 26.70 -6.57 14.23
CA PRO A 63 26.07 -5.79 15.30
C PRO A 63 24.54 -5.64 15.18
N LEU A 64 23.86 -6.52 14.43
CA LEU A 64 22.42 -6.45 14.27
C LEU A 64 21.69 -6.90 15.54
N LEU A 65 20.56 -6.27 15.82
CA LEU A 65 19.72 -6.54 16.97
C LEU A 65 18.41 -7.18 16.52
N HIS A 66 17.99 -8.22 17.23
CA HIS A 66 16.70 -8.86 16.99
C HIS A 66 15.56 -8.00 17.56
N ILE A 67 14.46 -7.89 16.82
CA ILE A 67 13.24 -7.19 17.24
C ILE A 67 12.16 -8.20 17.58
N ASP A 68 11.70 -8.18 18.83
CA ASP A 68 10.61 -9.02 19.30
C ASP A 68 9.25 -8.34 19.22
N ASN A 69 8.19 -9.16 19.19
CA ASN A 69 6.83 -8.65 19.33
C ASN A 69 6.58 -8.29 20.80
N GLN A 70 5.67 -7.34 21.04
CA GLN A 70 5.15 -7.02 22.37
C GLN A 70 3.66 -7.35 22.39
N GLN A 71 3.27 -8.31 23.21
CA GLN A 71 1.87 -8.70 23.39
C GLN A 71 1.42 -8.30 24.79
N ILE A 72 0.15 -7.95 24.93
CA ILE A 72 -0.43 -7.57 26.21
C ILE A 72 -1.30 -8.73 26.70
N SER A 73 -1.06 -9.17 27.94
CA SER A 73 -1.76 -10.30 28.56
C SER A 73 -3.08 -9.93 29.24
N LEU A 74 -3.59 -8.71 29.05
CA LEU A 74 -4.81 -8.23 29.69
C LEU A 74 -6.07 -8.78 29.00
N PRO A 75 -7.12 -9.15 29.77
CA PRO A 75 -8.39 -9.63 29.22
C PRO A 75 -9.06 -8.53 28.40
N ARG A 76 -9.12 -8.72 27.09
CA ARG A 76 -9.61 -7.72 26.14
C ARG A 76 -11.14 -7.69 26.11
N LYS A 77 -11.72 -6.50 26.20
CA LYS A 77 -13.06 -6.25 25.66
C LYS A 77 -12.98 -6.48 24.14
N ALA A 78 -13.95 -7.17 23.54
CA ALA A 78 -13.94 -7.37 22.08
C ALA A 78 -13.79 -6.00 21.39
N PRO A 79 -12.90 -5.85 20.41
CA PRO A 79 -12.68 -4.56 19.76
C PRO A 79 -14.00 -4.11 19.15
N SER A 80 -14.44 -2.90 19.49
CA SER A 80 -15.56 -2.30 18.78
C SER A 80 -15.13 -2.10 17.32
N SER A 81 -16.00 -2.35 16.35
CA SER A 81 -15.69 -2.11 14.92
C SER A 81 -15.55 -0.62 14.57
N LYS A 82 -15.59 0.25 15.57
CA LYS A 82 -15.64 1.71 15.47
C LYS A 82 -14.38 2.40 16.01
N GLU A 83 -13.45 1.68 16.62
CA GLU A 83 -12.23 2.26 17.20
C GLU A 83 -10.99 1.62 16.57
N ILE A 84 -9.96 2.44 16.34
CA ILE A 84 -8.67 1.96 15.83
C ILE A 84 -8.07 1.01 16.87
N PRO A 85 -7.81 -0.26 16.52
CA PRO A 85 -7.20 -1.21 17.45
C PRO A 85 -5.85 -0.73 17.98
N HIS A 86 -5.57 -1.00 19.26
CA HIS A 86 -4.29 -0.68 19.89
C HIS A 86 -3.18 -1.67 19.47
N ILE A 87 -2.89 -1.68 18.17
CA ILE A 87 -1.96 -2.59 17.52
C ILE A 87 -1.05 -1.78 16.61
N ILE A 88 0.26 -1.97 16.73
CA ILE A 88 1.28 -1.33 15.91
C ILE A 88 1.92 -2.38 15.00
N HIS A 89 2.07 -2.01 13.73
CA HIS A 89 2.67 -2.81 12.68
C HIS A 89 3.86 -2.06 12.07
N GLN A 90 5.04 -2.67 12.11
CA GLN A 90 6.19 -2.25 11.31
C GLN A 90 6.74 -3.47 10.57
N THR A 91 7.36 -3.24 9.41
CA THR A 91 7.94 -4.30 8.58
C THR A 91 9.35 -3.97 8.14
N SER A 92 10.14 -5.01 7.95
CA SER A 92 11.48 -4.97 7.39
C SER A 92 11.76 -6.32 6.72
N LYS A 93 12.85 -6.42 5.96
CA LYS A 93 13.26 -7.67 5.33
C LYS A 93 13.44 -8.83 6.32
N SER A 94 13.98 -8.53 7.51
CA SER A 94 14.19 -9.50 8.58
C SER A 94 14.00 -8.86 9.95
N ARG A 95 13.87 -9.68 10.99
CA ARG A 95 13.80 -9.22 12.39
C ARG A 95 15.14 -8.73 12.95
N CYS A 96 16.22 -8.85 12.19
CA CYS A 96 17.54 -8.33 12.54
C CYS A 96 17.73 -6.94 11.93
N VAL A 97 17.85 -5.92 12.78
CA VAL A 97 17.97 -4.51 12.35
C VAL A 97 19.22 -3.86 12.91
N THR A 98 19.63 -2.72 12.37
CA THR A 98 20.78 -1.99 12.90
C THR A 98 20.42 -1.33 14.24
N PRO A 99 21.39 -1.06 15.14
CA PRO A 99 21.10 -0.41 16.42
C PRO A 99 20.38 0.93 16.30
N ARG A 100 20.61 1.67 15.20
CA ARG A 100 19.91 2.94 14.94
C ARG A 100 18.42 2.72 14.63
N LEU A 101 18.11 1.72 13.81
CA LEU A 101 16.73 1.34 13.52
C LEU A 101 16.03 0.72 14.74
N ALA A 102 16.74 -0.09 15.53
CA ALA A 102 16.21 -0.61 16.79
C ALA A 102 15.78 0.51 17.73
N LYS A 103 16.58 1.59 17.83
CA LYS A 103 16.21 2.77 18.63
C LYS A 103 14.95 3.48 18.10
N ALA A 104 14.78 3.56 16.78
CA ALA A 104 13.59 4.13 16.16
C ALA A 104 12.34 3.28 16.47
N ILE A 105 12.44 1.97 16.24
CA ILE A 105 11.40 0.98 16.56
C ILE A 105 10.98 1.03 18.04
N GLN A 106 11.96 1.12 18.94
CA GLN A 106 11.70 1.15 20.39
C GLN A 106 10.80 2.32 20.80
N THR A 107 10.77 3.44 20.05
CA THR A 107 9.87 4.56 20.35
C THR A 107 8.40 4.14 20.31
N TRP A 108 8.01 3.28 19.36
CA TRP A 108 6.67 2.71 19.26
C TRP A 108 6.39 1.66 20.34
N GLN A 109 7.40 0.90 20.75
CA GLN A 109 7.29 -0.12 21.81
C GLN A 109 7.10 0.49 23.21
N THR A 110 7.35 1.78 23.40
CA THR A 110 7.10 2.46 24.68
C THR A 110 5.62 2.55 25.07
N TRP A 111 4.70 2.31 24.13
CA TRP A 111 3.26 2.36 24.39
C TRP A 111 2.80 1.05 25.03
N SER A 112 2.88 0.97 26.36
CA SER A 112 2.63 -0.26 27.13
C SER A 112 1.19 -0.81 27.03
N GLU A 113 0.23 0.02 26.64
CA GLU A 113 -1.17 -0.38 26.37
C GLU A 113 -1.42 -0.83 24.92
N TRP A 114 -0.37 -0.84 24.09
CA TRP A 114 -0.44 -1.24 22.69
C TRP A 114 0.34 -2.54 22.43
N GLU A 115 -0.24 -3.40 21.59
CA GLU A 115 0.46 -4.55 21.05
C GLU A 115 1.36 -4.10 19.90
N TYR A 116 2.56 -4.67 19.80
CA TYR A 116 3.50 -4.40 18.74
C TYR A 116 3.86 -5.68 18.00
N TYR A 117 3.69 -5.66 16.68
CA TYR A 117 4.01 -6.77 15.80
C TYR A 117 4.98 -6.34 14.71
N PHE A 118 6.15 -7.00 14.69
CA PHE A 118 7.16 -6.80 13.66
C PHE A 118 7.08 -7.90 12.60
N HIS A 119 6.96 -7.48 11.35
CA HIS A 119 6.74 -8.37 10.21
C HIS A 119 8.00 -8.43 9.34
N ASP A 120 8.66 -9.58 9.35
CA ASP A 120 9.71 -9.91 8.37
C ASP A 120 9.12 -10.30 7.01
N ASP A 121 9.97 -10.54 6.01
CA ASP A 121 9.51 -10.98 4.69
C ASP A 121 8.64 -12.24 4.76
N GLU A 122 8.94 -13.19 5.64
CA GLU A 122 8.10 -14.40 5.78
C GLU A 122 6.70 -14.06 6.32
N ALA A 123 6.58 -13.13 7.28
CA ALA A 123 5.30 -12.65 7.78
C ALA A 123 4.50 -11.90 6.71
N VAL A 124 5.19 -11.06 5.92
CA VAL A 124 4.61 -10.37 4.76
C VAL A 124 4.03 -11.39 3.78
N ASP A 125 4.78 -12.46 3.51
CA ASP A 125 4.41 -13.50 2.53
C ASP A 125 3.19 -14.29 2.98
N ARG A 126 3.15 -14.67 4.26
CA ARG A 126 1.99 -15.34 4.86
C ARG A 126 0.73 -14.50 4.72
N LEU A 127 0.80 -13.19 4.98
CA LEU A 127 -0.37 -12.31 4.85
C LEU A 127 -0.81 -12.16 3.39
N ILE A 128 0.13 -11.99 2.45
CA ILE A 128 -0.21 -11.85 1.03
C ILE A 128 -0.88 -13.12 0.51
N GLN A 129 -0.37 -14.31 0.88
CA GLN A 129 -0.97 -15.58 0.50
C GLN A 129 -2.38 -15.76 1.07
N GLN A 130 -2.59 -15.42 2.34
CA GLN A 130 -3.93 -15.41 2.94
C GLN A 130 -4.86 -14.43 2.20
N SER A 131 -4.35 -13.23 1.89
CA SER A 131 -5.14 -12.17 1.24
C SER A 131 -5.51 -12.52 -0.21
N ALA A 132 -4.68 -13.30 -0.91
CA ALA A 132 -4.96 -13.74 -2.28
C ALA A 132 -6.25 -14.57 -2.38
N GLN A 133 -6.74 -15.14 -1.28
CA GLN A 133 -8.02 -15.85 -1.22
C GLN A 133 -9.23 -14.90 -1.31
N HIS A 134 -9.05 -13.62 -0.93
CA HIS A 134 -10.07 -12.58 -1.02
C HIS A 134 -9.87 -11.65 -2.22
N PHE A 135 -8.63 -11.51 -2.69
CA PHE A 135 -8.25 -10.67 -3.81
C PHE A 135 -7.64 -11.54 -4.91
N SER A 136 -8.46 -12.09 -5.81
CA SER A 136 -8.00 -13.03 -6.85
C SER A 136 -6.85 -12.46 -7.70
N LEU A 137 -6.93 -11.19 -8.08
CA LEU A 137 -5.89 -10.50 -8.85
C LEU A 137 -4.55 -10.42 -8.08
N LEU A 138 -4.56 -10.38 -6.74
CA LEU A 138 -3.34 -10.41 -5.94
C LEU A 138 -2.60 -11.74 -6.10
N GLY A 139 -3.32 -12.86 -6.11
CA GLY A 139 -2.72 -14.19 -6.30
C GLY A 139 -1.99 -14.32 -7.63
N ASP A 140 -2.51 -13.69 -8.68
CA ASP A 140 -1.89 -13.66 -10.00
C ASP A 140 -0.72 -12.67 -10.09
N LEU A 141 -0.87 -11.47 -9.51
CA LEU A 141 0.16 -10.43 -9.57
C LEU A 141 1.36 -10.75 -8.70
N TYR A 142 1.15 -11.38 -7.55
CA TYR A 142 2.18 -11.52 -6.52
C TYR A 142 3.45 -12.26 -6.99
N PRO A 143 3.36 -13.44 -7.63
CA PRO A 143 4.54 -14.18 -8.07
C PRO A 143 5.29 -13.53 -9.23
N HIS A 144 4.66 -12.58 -9.94
CA HIS A 144 5.11 -12.12 -11.25
C HIS A 144 5.45 -10.63 -11.30
N CYS A 145 4.81 -9.81 -10.47
CA CYS A 145 4.82 -8.35 -10.61
C CYS A 145 5.24 -7.62 -9.32
N LEU A 146 5.28 -8.29 -8.17
CA LEU A 146 5.78 -7.74 -6.90
C LEU A 146 7.27 -8.05 -6.71
N VAL A 147 8.10 -7.59 -7.65
CA VAL A 147 9.55 -7.89 -7.65
C VAL A 147 10.32 -7.05 -6.62
N HIS A 148 9.87 -5.81 -6.39
CA HIS A 148 10.58 -4.85 -5.55
C HIS A 148 10.04 -4.86 -4.11
N GLY A 149 10.95 -4.85 -3.13
CA GLY A 149 10.59 -4.85 -1.71
C GLY A 149 9.72 -3.64 -1.32
N THR A 150 9.95 -2.47 -1.93
CA THR A 150 9.13 -1.27 -1.72
C THR A 150 7.68 -1.46 -2.17
N VAL A 151 7.48 -1.96 -3.39
CA VAL A 151 6.15 -2.27 -3.95
C VAL A 151 5.42 -3.32 -3.11
N ARG A 152 6.16 -4.33 -2.62
CA ARG A 152 5.62 -5.36 -1.71
C ARG A 152 5.16 -4.74 -0.39
N ALA A 153 5.99 -3.91 0.23
CA ALA A 153 5.68 -3.24 1.49
C ALA A 153 4.49 -2.25 1.36
N ASP A 154 4.41 -1.53 0.25
CA ASP A 154 3.31 -0.63 -0.08
C ASP A 154 1.96 -1.35 -0.14
N LEU A 155 1.90 -2.51 -0.78
CA LEU A 155 0.67 -3.29 -0.84
C LEU A 155 0.36 -3.97 0.49
N TRP A 156 1.38 -4.52 1.14
CA TRP A 156 1.26 -5.22 2.42
C TRP A 156 0.66 -4.33 3.51
N ARG A 157 1.09 -3.06 3.62
CA ARG A 157 0.53 -2.16 4.66
C ARG A 157 -0.97 -1.92 4.48
N TYR A 158 -1.49 -1.91 3.26
CA TYR A 158 -2.94 -1.82 3.04
C TYR A 158 -3.65 -3.11 3.45
N LEU A 159 -3.05 -4.27 3.16
CA LEU A 159 -3.62 -5.58 3.51
C LEU A 159 -3.69 -5.79 5.02
N ILE A 160 -2.61 -5.50 5.75
CA ILE A 160 -2.58 -5.69 7.21
C ILE A 160 -3.58 -4.77 7.90
N LEU A 161 -3.70 -3.52 7.45
CA LEU A 161 -4.64 -2.55 7.98
C LEU A 161 -6.09 -2.86 7.59
N TRP A 162 -6.33 -3.35 6.38
CA TRP A 162 -7.65 -3.83 5.97
C TRP A 162 -8.12 -4.99 6.86
N GLU A 163 -7.22 -5.95 7.12
CA GLU A 163 -7.58 -7.18 7.81
C GLU A 163 -7.63 -7.00 9.34
N TYR A 164 -6.64 -6.32 9.93
CA TYR A 164 -6.47 -6.22 11.39
C TYR A 164 -6.71 -4.81 11.95
N GLY A 165 -6.73 -3.78 11.11
CA GLY A 165 -6.72 -2.39 11.56
C GLY A 165 -5.42 -2.04 12.27
N GLY A 166 -5.48 -1.00 13.11
CA GLY A 166 -4.37 -0.55 13.94
C GLY A 166 -3.56 0.54 13.27
N VAL A 167 -2.30 0.64 13.68
CA VAL A 167 -1.33 1.65 13.22
C VAL A 167 -0.25 0.94 12.42
N TYR A 168 0.00 1.44 11.22
CA TYR A 168 1.22 1.17 10.46
C TYR A 168 2.15 2.38 10.53
N ALA A 169 3.45 2.13 10.66
CA ALA A 169 4.50 3.13 10.45
C ALA A 169 5.69 2.51 9.71
N ASP A 170 6.34 3.27 8.82
CA ASP A 170 7.64 2.91 8.27
C ASP A 170 8.65 2.67 9.41
N VAL A 171 9.60 1.76 9.19
CA VAL A 171 10.55 1.31 10.24
C VAL A 171 11.49 2.43 10.74
N ASP A 172 11.62 3.50 9.97
CA ASP A 172 12.37 4.71 10.29
C ASP A 172 11.50 5.95 10.53
N ALA A 173 10.18 5.76 10.62
CA ALA A 173 9.28 6.78 11.12
C ALA A 173 9.14 6.64 12.65
N VAL A 174 9.11 7.76 13.37
CA VAL A 174 8.90 7.79 14.83
C VAL A 174 7.85 8.83 15.22
N PRO A 175 7.12 8.64 16.34
CA PRO A 175 6.25 9.68 16.88
C PRO A 175 7.07 10.92 17.24
N ALA A 176 6.63 12.10 16.81
CA ALA A 176 7.17 13.38 17.23
C ALA A 176 6.25 14.01 18.31
N SER A 177 5.28 14.84 17.90
CA SER A 177 4.23 15.34 18.81
C SER A 177 3.03 14.41 18.94
N PHE A 178 2.94 13.36 18.11
CA PHE A 178 1.84 12.40 18.13
C PHE A 178 1.75 11.62 19.44
N THR A 179 0.54 11.49 19.97
CA THR A 179 0.23 10.60 21.10
C THR A 179 -0.94 9.67 20.75
N PRO A 180 -1.03 8.47 21.36
CA PRO A 180 -2.14 7.55 21.11
C PRO A 180 -3.54 8.14 21.32
N ASP A 181 -3.68 9.13 22.20
CA ASP A 181 -4.95 9.82 22.46
C ASP A 181 -5.56 10.48 21.22
N TRP A 182 -4.74 10.82 20.22
CA TRP A 182 -5.21 11.41 18.97
C TRP A 182 -6.03 10.44 18.12
N LEU A 183 -5.95 9.14 18.39
CA LEU A 183 -6.70 8.11 17.68
C LEU A 183 -8.09 7.84 18.29
N LYS A 184 -8.38 8.40 19.47
CA LYS A 184 -9.70 8.29 20.10
C LYS A 184 -10.77 8.83 19.15
N ASP A 185 -11.89 8.12 19.05
CA ASP A 185 -13.06 8.44 18.21
C ASP A 185 -12.78 8.57 16.70
N ASN A 186 -11.59 8.20 16.24
CA ASN A 186 -11.27 8.20 14.81
C ASN A 186 -11.53 6.84 14.18
N ASP A 187 -12.10 6.87 12.98
CA ASP A 187 -12.27 5.69 12.13
C ASP A 187 -11.03 5.44 11.27
N ALA A 188 -10.45 6.51 10.73
CA ALA A 188 -9.15 6.53 10.09
C ALA A 188 -8.42 7.85 10.38
N PHE A 189 -7.11 7.80 10.57
CA PHE A 189 -6.26 8.93 10.88
C PHE A 189 -4.98 8.90 10.03
N PHE A 190 -4.66 10.04 9.43
CA PHE A 190 -3.49 10.27 8.58
C PHE A 190 -2.86 11.62 8.89
N VAL A 191 -1.56 11.75 8.60
CA VAL A 191 -0.92 13.07 8.56
C VAL A 191 -0.85 13.55 7.11
N VAL A 192 -0.92 14.86 6.90
CA VAL A 192 -0.76 15.46 5.57
C VAL A 192 0.74 15.52 5.24
N GLU A 193 1.17 14.79 4.23
CA GLU A 193 2.57 14.72 3.80
C GLU A 193 2.88 15.64 2.61
N GLN A 194 4.08 15.50 2.04
CA GLN A 194 4.51 16.23 0.83
C GLN A 194 3.47 16.11 -0.29
N TYR A 195 3.40 17.16 -1.12
CA TYR A 195 2.40 17.28 -2.18
C TYR A 195 0.95 17.37 -1.65
N HIS A 196 0.77 17.63 -0.35
CA HIS A 196 -0.54 17.73 0.32
C HIS A 196 -1.40 16.48 0.11
N LEU A 197 -0.80 15.30 0.29
CA LEU A 197 -1.46 14.00 0.22
C LEU A 197 -1.64 13.40 1.62
N LEU A 198 -2.50 12.39 1.74
CA LEU A 198 -2.50 11.54 2.94
C LEU A 198 -1.18 10.78 3.03
N SER A 199 -0.60 10.71 4.23
CA SER A 199 0.62 9.97 4.49
C SER A 199 0.47 8.49 4.18
N GLN A 200 1.43 7.92 3.47
CA GLN A 200 1.50 6.46 3.31
C GLN A 200 2.44 5.81 4.33
N TYR A 201 3.47 6.54 4.77
CA TYR A 201 4.48 6.08 5.72
C TYR A 201 3.94 5.94 7.16
N PHE A 202 2.77 6.51 7.44
CA PHE A 202 2.04 6.39 8.69
C PHE A 202 0.54 6.37 8.38
N ILE A 203 -0.16 5.34 8.87
CA ILE A 203 -1.58 5.14 8.65
C ILE A 203 -2.18 4.51 9.91
N ALA A 204 -3.28 5.06 10.42
CA ALA A 204 -4.02 4.44 11.50
C ALA A 204 -5.49 4.25 11.08
N VAL A 205 -6.02 3.03 11.11
CA VAL A 205 -7.40 2.75 10.67
C VAL A 205 -8.05 1.64 11.48
N THR A 206 -9.37 1.72 11.59
CA THR A 206 -10.20 0.58 12.00
C THR A 206 -10.11 -0.55 10.95
N PRO A 207 -10.34 -1.81 11.36
CA PRO A 207 -10.38 -2.92 10.42
C PRO A 207 -11.51 -2.73 9.40
N ARG A 208 -11.31 -3.24 8.19
CA ARG A 208 -12.26 -3.16 7.07
C ARG A 208 -12.65 -1.74 6.65
N HIS A 209 -11.81 -0.75 6.91
CA HIS A 209 -12.05 0.61 6.45
C HIS A 209 -12.07 0.69 4.91
N PRO A 210 -13.12 1.25 4.26
CA PRO A 210 -13.27 1.25 2.80
C PRO A 210 -12.09 1.88 2.04
N LEU A 211 -11.44 2.89 2.61
CA LEU A 211 -10.22 3.47 2.02
C LEU A 211 -9.11 2.42 1.78
N MET A 212 -8.90 1.46 2.69
CA MET A 212 -7.88 0.42 2.49
C MET A 212 -8.28 -0.53 1.35
N TRP A 213 -9.57 -0.83 1.20
CA TRP A 213 -10.06 -1.59 0.05
C TRP A 213 -9.78 -0.86 -1.27
N TYR A 214 -10.12 0.44 -1.35
CA TYR A 214 -9.80 1.25 -2.53
C TYR A 214 -8.30 1.28 -2.81
N ALA A 215 -7.46 1.42 -1.79
CA ALA A 215 -6.01 1.42 -1.93
C ALA A 215 -5.48 0.10 -2.50
N ILE A 216 -5.98 -1.04 -2.01
CA ILE A 216 -5.65 -2.37 -2.55
C ILE A 216 -6.07 -2.47 -4.01
N GLN A 217 -7.32 -2.13 -4.35
CA GLN A 217 -7.84 -2.25 -5.72
C GLN A 217 -7.09 -1.34 -6.71
N VAL A 218 -6.81 -0.09 -6.32
CA VAL A 218 -6.02 0.84 -7.15
C VAL A 218 -4.60 0.31 -7.34
N ALA A 219 -3.93 -0.15 -6.28
CA ALA A 219 -2.59 -0.72 -6.37
C ALA A 219 -2.55 -1.94 -7.30
N LEU A 220 -3.48 -2.89 -7.16
CA LEU A 220 -3.57 -4.06 -8.03
C LEU A 220 -3.88 -3.67 -9.48
N SER A 221 -4.77 -2.71 -9.72
CA SER A 221 -5.09 -2.22 -11.06
C SER A 221 -3.87 -1.55 -11.73
N ASN A 222 -3.11 -0.77 -10.98
CA ASN A 222 -1.91 -0.10 -11.48
C ASN A 222 -0.80 -1.12 -11.79
N LEU A 223 -0.61 -2.11 -10.91
CA LEU A 223 0.33 -3.22 -11.13
C LEU A 223 -0.01 -4.01 -12.39
N TRP A 224 -1.29 -4.33 -12.60
CA TRP A 224 -1.76 -5.03 -13.79
C TRP A 224 -1.44 -4.27 -15.09
N LYS A 225 -1.50 -2.93 -15.05
CA LYS A 225 -1.22 -2.06 -16.19
C LYS A 225 0.28 -1.82 -16.44
N LEU A 226 1.17 -2.35 -15.62
CA LEU A 226 2.61 -2.15 -15.79
C LEU A 226 3.11 -2.78 -17.09
N SER A 227 3.75 -1.94 -17.92
CA SER A 227 4.45 -2.36 -19.13
C SER A 227 5.83 -2.98 -18.85
N ASP A 228 6.40 -2.74 -17.67
CA ASP A 228 7.70 -3.29 -17.24
C ASP A 228 7.68 -3.54 -15.72
N THR A 229 7.90 -4.79 -15.31
CA THR A 229 7.93 -5.20 -13.89
C THR A 229 9.25 -4.85 -13.18
N GLY A 230 10.30 -4.52 -13.92
CA GLY A 230 11.58 -4.08 -13.37
C GLY A 230 11.68 -2.57 -13.20
N GLY A 231 11.11 -1.78 -14.11
CA GLY A 231 11.07 -0.32 -14.07
C GLY A 231 9.81 0.25 -13.43
N VAL A 232 9.63 0.06 -12.11
CA VAL A 232 8.38 0.45 -11.43
C VAL A 232 8.52 1.79 -10.72
N ALA A 233 7.65 2.75 -11.05
CA ALA A 233 7.47 3.96 -10.27
C ALA A 233 6.61 3.64 -9.02
N ALA A 234 7.22 3.08 -7.97
CA ALA A 234 6.52 2.61 -6.77
C ALA A 234 5.56 3.68 -6.19
N ALA A 235 6.04 4.93 -6.06
CA ALA A 235 5.25 6.04 -5.53
C ALA A 235 3.91 6.30 -6.26
N VAL A 236 3.87 5.99 -7.57
CA VAL A 236 2.69 6.13 -8.44
C VAL A 236 1.86 4.85 -8.47
N THR A 237 2.55 3.71 -8.50
CA THR A 237 1.92 2.40 -8.75
C THR A 237 1.19 1.90 -7.50
N THR A 238 1.88 1.90 -6.37
CA THR A 238 1.41 1.35 -5.09
C THR A 238 1.58 2.31 -3.92
N GLY A 239 2.29 3.41 -4.15
CA GLY A 239 2.72 4.37 -3.14
C GLY A 239 1.70 5.48 -2.80
N PRO A 240 2.16 6.66 -2.32
CA PRO A 240 1.27 7.74 -1.87
C PRO A 240 0.34 8.29 -2.95
N HIS A 241 0.70 8.24 -4.24
CA HIS A 241 -0.21 8.70 -5.30
C HIS A 241 -1.32 7.67 -5.58
N ALA A 242 -1.03 6.37 -5.45
CA ALA A 242 -2.05 5.33 -5.51
C ALA A 242 -3.02 5.45 -4.32
N LEU A 243 -2.48 5.72 -3.11
CA LEU A 243 -3.31 6.03 -1.94
C LEU A 243 -4.19 7.26 -2.18
N HIS A 244 -3.64 8.32 -2.76
CA HIS A 244 -4.40 9.53 -3.05
C HIS A 244 -5.53 9.26 -4.04
N GLN A 245 -5.28 8.49 -5.11
CA GLN A 245 -6.33 8.06 -6.04
C GLN A 245 -7.41 7.23 -5.33
N ALA A 246 -7.03 6.33 -4.43
CA ALA A 246 -7.99 5.59 -3.61
C ALA A 246 -8.82 6.51 -2.70
N PHE A 247 -8.19 7.53 -2.14
CA PHE A 247 -8.85 8.53 -1.30
C PHE A 247 -9.86 9.38 -2.06
N THR A 248 -9.53 9.79 -3.30
CA THR A 248 -10.48 10.56 -4.11
C THR A 248 -11.71 9.72 -4.50
N LEU A 249 -11.53 8.42 -4.78
CA LEU A 249 -12.65 7.51 -5.01
C LEU A 249 -13.52 7.34 -3.76
N PHE A 250 -12.89 7.09 -2.61
CA PHE A 250 -13.58 6.99 -1.32
C PHE A 250 -14.39 8.24 -0.97
N ALA A 251 -13.80 9.43 -1.14
CA ALA A 251 -14.46 10.70 -0.87
C ALA A 251 -15.62 10.96 -1.84
N LYS A 252 -15.43 10.61 -3.13
CA LYS A 252 -16.45 10.77 -4.16
C LYS A 252 -17.72 9.97 -3.87
N ASP A 253 -17.59 8.75 -3.34
CA ASP A 253 -18.74 7.95 -2.90
C ASP A 253 -19.52 8.61 -1.75
N GLY A 254 -18.85 9.42 -0.92
CA GLY A 254 -19.47 10.24 0.12
C GLY A 254 -20.06 11.56 -0.40
N GLY A 255 -20.03 11.80 -1.70
CA GLY A 255 -20.49 13.04 -2.33
C GLY A 255 -19.47 14.18 -2.32
N LEU A 256 -18.22 13.93 -1.90
CA LEU A 256 -17.16 14.93 -1.90
C LEU A 256 -16.21 14.73 -3.08
N VAL A 257 -16.08 15.76 -3.92
CA VAL A 257 -15.09 15.76 -5.01
C VAL A 257 -13.79 16.38 -4.50
N ILE A 258 -12.71 15.59 -4.56
CA ILE A 258 -11.35 16.05 -4.31
C ILE A 258 -10.67 16.19 -5.66
N GLU A 259 -10.21 17.40 -5.98
CA GLU A 259 -9.51 17.66 -7.24
C GLU A 259 -8.20 16.86 -7.32
N PRO A 260 -7.81 16.36 -8.51
CA PRO A 260 -6.58 15.60 -8.67
C PRO A 260 -5.36 16.44 -8.29
N ALA A 261 -4.34 15.82 -7.68
CA ALA A 261 -3.07 16.49 -7.43
C ALA A 261 -2.43 17.04 -8.72
N ARG A 262 -2.37 18.37 -8.86
CA ARG A 262 -1.66 19.08 -9.94
C ARG A 262 -0.54 19.97 -9.38
N PRO A 263 0.46 20.36 -10.19
CA PRO A 263 1.49 21.30 -9.75
C PRO A 263 0.88 22.58 -9.18
N GLY A 264 1.19 22.90 -7.92
CA GLY A 264 0.68 24.08 -7.21
C GLY A 264 -0.65 23.88 -6.47
N GLU A 265 -1.34 22.75 -6.65
CA GLU A 265 -2.56 22.44 -5.93
C GLU A 265 -2.28 21.76 -4.58
N LYS A 266 -3.18 21.99 -3.62
CA LYS A 266 -3.14 21.39 -2.27
C LYS A 266 -4.33 20.45 -2.07
N PRO A 267 -4.30 19.24 -2.64
CA PRO A 267 -5.50 18.39 -2.75
C PRO A 267 -6.06 17.93 -1.39
N VAL A 268 -5.22 17.77 -0.36
CA VAL A 268 -5.66 17.41 0.99
C VAL A 268 -5.27 18.49 2.00
N LYS A 269 -6.23 18.86 2.86
CA LYS A 269 -6.05 19.79 3.99
C LYS A 269 -6.36 19.04 5.29
N ALA A 270 -5.97 19.62 6.42
CA ALA A 270 -6.40 19.10 7.71
C ALA A 270 -7.94 19.17 7.83
N GLY A 271 -8.54 18.12 8.36
CA GLY A 271 -10.00 18.00 8.50
C GLY A 271 -10.49 16.56 8.44
N THR A 272 -11.79 16.40 8.61
CA THR A 272 -12.46 15.10 8.53
C THR A 272 -13.26 14.98 7.25
N TYR A 273 -13.08 13.86 6.56
CA TYR A 273 -13.64 13.55 5.25
C TYR A 273 -14.53 12.32 5.38
N VAL A 274 -15.83 12.47 5.10
CA VAL A 274 -16.77 11.35 5.09
C VAL A 274 -16.87 10.80 3.68
N GLY A 275 -16.72 9.49 3.53
CA GLY A 275 -16.71 8.81 2.24
C GLY A 275 -17.68 7.64 2.18
N THR A 276 -17.30 6.61 1.42
CA THR A 276 -18.01 5.35 1.26
C THR A 276 -18.53 4.80 2.59
N GLN A 277 -19.79 4.36 2.62
CA GLN A 277 -20.48 3.79 3.79
C GLN A 277 -20.57 4.74 5.01
N GLY A 278 -20.38 6.06 4.82
CA GLY A 278 -20.39 7.05 5.91
C GLY A 278 -19.19 6.93 6.85
N ARG A 279 -18.16 6.16 6.45
CA ARG A 279 -16.89 6.00 7.17
C ARG A 279 -16.05 7.27 7.01
N SER A 280 -15.19 7.58 7.96
CA SER A 280 -14.49 8.88 8.01
C SER A 280 -12.97 8.74 8.00
N VAL A 281 -12.32 9.71 7.34
CA VAL A 281 -10.87 9.89 7.32
C VAL A 281 -10.56 11.24 7.93
N THR A 282 -9.80 11.23 9.03
CA THR A 282 -9.25 12.45 9.63
C THR A 282 -7.82 12.66 9.14
N ALA A 283 -7.57 13.80 8.51
CA ALA A 283 -6.25 14.24 8.10
C ALA A 283 -5.77 15.36 9.04
N MET A 284 -4.52 15.27 9.51
CA MET A 284 -3.94 16.23 10.45
C MET A 284 -2.63 16.83 9.95
N GLY A 285 -2.36 18.06 10.36
CA GLY A 285 -1.12 18.78 10.00
C GLY A 285 -1.16 19.40 8.60
N VAL A 286 0.00 19.85 8.14
CA VAL A 286 0.20 20.49 6.84
C VAL A 286 1.51 20.02 6.21
N ALA A 287 1.56 19.94 4.88
CA ALA A 287 2.72 19.42 4.15
C ALA A 287 4.04 20.15 4.47
N GLU A 288 3.95 21.46 4.73
CA GLU A 288 5.09 22.32 5.08
C GLU A 288 5.73 21.94 6.42
N ARG A 289 4.99 21.25 7.29
CA ARG A 289 5.42 20.75 8.60
C ARG A 289 5.23 19.24 8.72
N GLN A 290 5.53 18.50 7.64
CA GLN A 290 5.31 17.05 7.55
C GLN A 290 5.92 16.20 8.69
N ASN A 291 6.97 16.69 9.37
CA ASN A 291 7.64 15.97 10.46
C ASN A 291 7.18 16.39 11.87
N GLU A 292 6.22 17.31 11.99
CA GLU A 292 5.79 17.86 13.30
C GLU A 292 5.03 16.82 14.14
N ILE A 293 4.19 16.00 13.48
CA ILE A 293 3.34 14.99 14.14
C ILE A 293 4.07 13.65 14.21
N ILE A 294 4.52 13.16 13.05
CA ILE A 294 5.35 11.95 12.91
C ILE A 294 6.60 12.36 12.13
N ASP A 295 7.79 12.13 12.69
CA ASP A 295 9.03 12.28 11.92
C ASP A 295 9.17 11.09 10.98
N ARG A 296 9.15 11.34 9.68
CA ARG A 296 9.09 10.29 8.65
C ARG A 296 10.44 9.59 8.38
N ASP A 297 11.57 10.20 8.77
CA ASP A 297 12.90 9.69 8.42
C ASP A 297 13.95 10.13 9.43
N VAL A 298 14.04 9.37 10.54
CA VAL A 298 15.07 9.60 11.56
C VAL A 298 16.47 9.15 11.14
N LEU A 299 16.60 8.46 10.00
CA LEU A 299 17.89 8.01 9.49
C LEU A 299 18.57 9.09 8.65
N GLY A 300 17.79 9.90 7.93
CA GLY A 300 18.27 10.98 7.06
C GLY A 300 19.40 10.53 6.15
N ASN A 301 20.54 11.23 6.21
CA ASN A 301 21.72 10.95 5.38
C ASN A 301 22.32 9.53 5.57
N PHE A 302 21.95 8.83 6.63
CA PHE A 302 22.45 7.48 6.91
C PHE A 302 21.56 6.37 6.33
N LYS A 303 20.34 6.70 5.87
CA LYS A 303 19.32 5.75 5.43
C LYS A 303 19.84 4.71 4.45
N LYS A 304 20.49 5.16 3.37
CA LYS A 304 21.06 4.26 2.35
C LYS A 304 22.06 3.26 2.95
N ARG A 305 22.93 3.72 3.86
CA ARG A 305 23.93 2.87 4.51
C ARG A 305 23.30 1.89 5.47
N GLU A 306 22.35 2.33 6.29
CA GLU A 306 21.66 1.45 7.23
C GLU A 306 20.82 0.39 6.49
N TYR A 307 20.08 0.76 5.44
CA TYR A 307 19.28 -0.17 4.64
C TYR A 307 20.16 -1.20 3.91
N SER A 308 21.31 -0.77 3.37
CA SER A 308 22.27 -1.68 2.73
C SER A 308 22.80 -2.75 3.69
N ARG A 309 22.98 -2.44 4.98
CA ARG A 309 23.40 -3.42 6.00
C ARG A 309 22.33 -4.48 6.27
N LEU A 310 21.08 -4.19 5.92
CA LEU A 310 19.93 -5.08 6.05
C LEU A 310 19.57 -5.79 4.75
N ASN A 311 20.38 -5.65 3.69
CA ASN A 311 20.06 -6.11 2.35
C ASN A 311 18.70 -5.60 1.84
N MET A 312 18.31 -4.40 2.26
CA MET A 312 17.12 -3.68 1.80
C MET A 312 17.50 -2.70 0.69
N THR A 313 16.59 -2.49 -0.25
CA THR A 313 16.77 -1.48 -1.29
C THR A 313 16.23 -0.13 -0.84
N PHE A 314 16.89 0.94 -1.30
CA PHE A 314 16.34 2.29 -1.19
C PHE A 314 15.47 2.54 -2.44
N HIS A 315 14.30 3.17 -2.28
CA HIS A 315 13.31 3.33 -3.37
C HIS A 315 13.85 3.93 -4.68
N GLN A 316 14.94 4.72 -4.63
CA GLN A 316 15.57 5.28 -5.83
C GLN A 316 16.42 4.26 -6.61
N ASP A 317 16.84 3.17 -5.98
CA ASP A 317 17.63 2.11 -6.59
C ASP A 317 16.75 1.06 -7.29
N ASP A 318 15.46 0.95 -6.93
CA ASP A 318 14.47 0.07 -7.58
C ASP A 318 14.16 0.51 -9.04
N LYS A 319 14.49 1.75 -9.41
CA LYS A 319 14.22 2.32 -10.76
C LYS A 319 15.16 1.83 -11.88
N LYS A 320 16.21 1.06 -11.57
CA LYS A 320 17.39 0.96 -12.45
C LYS A 320 17.51 -0.30 -13.29
N LYS A 321 16.65 -1.31 -13.14
CA LYS A 321 16.74 -2.57 -13.91
C LYS A 321 15.44 -2.87 -14.64
N LEU A 322 15.34 -2.44 -15.89
CA LEU A 322 14.23 -2.81 -16.79
C LEU A 322 14.21 -4.33 -16.98
N SER A 323 13.05 -4.95 -16.76
CA SER A 323 12.85 -6.37 -17.08
C SER A 323 12.46 -6.56 -18.54
N ARG A 324 11.93 -5.50 -19.19
CA ARG A 324 11.26 -5.50 -20.50
C ARG A 324 10.12 -6.51 -20.59
N LYS A 325 9.56 -6.89 -19.44
CA LYS A 325 8.42 -7.80 -19.35
C LYS A 325 7.24 -7.07 -18.73
N ALA A 326 6.15 -7.00 -19.49
CA ALA A 326 4.88 -6.52 -18.97
C ALA A 326 4.32 -7.51 -17.94
N CYS A 327 3.65 -6.97 -16.92
CA CYS A 327 3.06 -7.79 -15.86
C CYS A 327 2.04 -8.79 -16.42
N PHE A 328 1.15 -8.33 -17.31
CA PHE A 328 0.17 -9.16 -17.99
C PHE A 328 0.80 -10.32 -18.79
N ALA A 329 1.88 -10.03 -19.55
CA ALA A 329 2.57 -11.04 -20.34
C ALA A 329 3.21 -12.12 -19.43
N ALA A 330 3.79 -11.73 -18.31
CA ALA A 330 4.37 -12.67 -17.35
C ALA A 330 3.32 -13.63 -16.75
N ILE A 331 2.11 -13.13 -16.49
CA ILE A 331 0.99 -13.95 -16.01
C ILE A 331 0.50 -14.91 -17.09
N GLN A 332 0.37 -14.45 -18.34
CA GLN A 332 -0.05 -15.31 -19.45
C GLN A 332 0.95 -16.44 -19.72
N GLU A 333 2.25 -16.12 -19.78
CA GLU A 333 3.32 -17.13 -19.94
C GLU A 333 3.26 -18.21 -18.85
N SER A 334 3.00 -17.81 -17.60
CA SER A 334 2.90 -18.71 -16.44
C SER A 334 1.66 -19.62 -16.51
N LYS A 335 0.50 -19.07 -16.88
CA LYS A 335 -0.78 -19.81 -16.87
C LYS A 335 -1.01 -20.68 -18.09
N PHE A 336 -0.55 -20.25 -19.26
CA PHE A 336 -0.96 -20.85 -20.53
C PHE A 336 0.21 -21.40 -21.36
N GLY A 337 1.45 -21.25 -20.88
CA GLY A 337 2.63 -21.57 -21.68
C GLY A 337 2.81 -20.57 -22.84
N LYS A 338 3.85 -20.76 -23.64
CA LYS A 338 4.10 -19.95 -24.83
C LYS A 338 3.18 -20.31 -25.99
#